data_AF-A0A6M8MED8-F1
#
_entry.id   AF-A0A6M8MED8-F1
#
_cell.length_a   1.000
_cell.length_b   1.000
_cell.length_c   1.000
_cell.angle_alpha   90.00
_cell.angle_beta   90.00
_cell.angle_gamma   90.00
#
_symmetry.space_group_name_H-M   'P 1'
#
loop_
_entity.id
_entity.type
_entity.pdbx_description
1 polymer ?
#
loop_
_entity_poly.entity_id
_entity_poly.type
_entity_poly.pdbx_seq_one_letter_code
_entity_poly.pdbx_strand_id
1 'polypeptide(L)'
;MFNSYLDNAQSYVELERHLYELFSSEGKVHGLDIGKFKVPYCNTKFSDGTPCQDGNPIFSARNESNGQILRIVLDEDIDTLVSYHDKEMNCELVLVGKVALLDEIKKEMCKWIKSQ
;
A
#
# COMPACT_ATOMS: atom_id res chain seq x y z
N MET A 1 -3.14 11.67 -11.99
CA MET A 1 -3.53 10.40 -12.66
C MET A 1 -4.20 9.58 -11.57
N PHE A 2 -5.29 8.86 -11.86
CA PHE A 2 -6.17 8.19 -10.88
C PHE A 2 -7.22 9.05 -10.14
N ASN A 3 -7.50 10.29 -10.56
CA ASN A 3 -8.52 11.14 -9.89
C ASN A 3 -9.94 10.54 -9.88
N SER A 4 -10.21 9.56 -10.75
CA SER A 4 -11.50 8.87 -10.85
C SER A 4 -11.52 7.52 -10.13
N TYR A 5 -10.53 7.20 -9.29
CA TYR A 5 -10.42 5.87 -8.69
C TYR A 5 -11.60 5.51 -7.77
N LEU A 6 -12.27 6.51 -7.18
CA LEU A 6 -13.47 6.31 -6.36
C LEU A 6 -14.70 5.92 -7.19
N ASP A 7 -14.82 6.44 -8.41
CA ASP A 7 -16.01 6.25 -9.25
C ASP A 7 -15.81 5.22 -10.36
N ASN A 8 -14.57 4.74 -10.55
CA ASN A 8 -14.20 3.88 -11.66
C ASN A 8 -13.34 2.71 -11.17
N ALA A 9 -13.95 1.52 -11.16
CA ALA A 9 -13.31 0.27 -10.75
C ALA A 9 -12.03 -0.03 -11.54
N GLN A 10 -11.96 0.30 -12.83
CA GLN A 10 -10.76 0.10 -13.64
C GLN A 10 -9.63 1.03 -13.17
N SER A 11 -9.94 2.31 -12.92
CA SER A 11 -8.99 3.27 -12.35
C SER A 11 -8.49 2.86 -10.95
N TYR A 12 -9.34 2.23 -10.15
CA TYR A 12 -8.97 1.66 -8.85
C TYR A 12 -7.94 0.53 -9.02
N VAL A 13 -8.24 -0.47 -9.86
CA VAL A 13 -7.35 -1.60 -10.13
C VAL A 13 -6.01 -1.14 -10.72
N GLU A 14 -6.04 -0.12 -11.59
CA GLU A 14 -4.83 0.46 -12.16
C GLU A 14 -3.96 1.14 -11.10
N LEU A 15 -4.57 1.79 -10.12
CA LEU A 15 -3.85 2.40 -8.99
C LEU A 15 -3.21 1.35 -8.08
N GLU A 16 -3.93 0.28 -7.74
CA GLU A 16 -3.37 -0.87 -7.00
C GLU A 16 -2.17 -1.48 -7.73
N ARG A 17 -2.34 -1.73 -9.03
CA ARG A 17 -1.27 -2.28 -9.89
C ARG A 17 -0.07 -1.34 -9.95
N HIS A 18 -0.30 -0.03 -10.10
CA HIS A 18 0.77 0.97 -10.15
C HIS A 18 1.64 0.94 -8.89
N LEU A 19 1.02 0.86 -7.72
CA LEU A 19 1.73 0.75 -6.44
C LEU A 19 2.47 -0.58 -6.30
N TYR A 20 1.87 -1.69 -6.74
CA TYR A 20 2.52 -3.00 -6.75
C TYR A 20 3.75 -3.06 -7.67
N GLU A 21 3.66 -2.49 -8.87
CA GLU A 21 4.76 -2.44 -9.82
C GLU A 21 5.93 -1.60 -9.30
N LEU A 22 5.64 -0.46 -8.68
CA LEU A 22 6.65 0.34 -7.99
C LEU A 22 7.31 -0.47 -6.86
N PHE A 23 6.51 -1.09 -5.99
CA PHE A 23 7.02 -1.90 -4.89
C PHE A 23 7.95 -3.01 -5.38
N SER A 24 7.51 -3.75 -6.40
CA SER A 24 8.24 -4.88 -6.96
C SER A 24 9.51 -4.45 -7.68
N SER A 25 9.49 -3.33 -8.40
CA SER A 25 10.66 -2.81 -9.10
C SER A 25 11.70 -2.24 -8.13
N GLU A 26 11.29 -1.39 -7.18
CA GLU A 26 12.18 -0.82 -6.18
C GLU A 26 12.76 -1.91 -5.27
N GLY A 27 11.94 -2.88 -4.83
CA GLY A 27 12.43 -4.00 -4.02
C GLY A 27 13.48 -4.84 -4.75
N LYS A 28 13.30 -5.12 -6.04
CA LYS A 28 14.33 -5.80 -6.86
C LYS A 28 15.62 -5.00 -6.98
N VAL A 29 15.52 -3.68 -7.19
CA VAL A 29 16.69 -2.77 -7.24
C VAL A 29 17.48 -2.82 -5.93
N HIS A 30 16.79 -2.97 -4.80
CA HIS A 30 17.38 -3.08 -3.48
C HIS A 30 17.73 -4.51 -3.03
N GLY A 31 17.62 -5.51 -3.93
CA GLY A 31 18.00 -6.88 -3.65
C GLY A 31 17.03 -7.64 -2.72
N LEU A 32 15.81 -7.13 -2.54
CA LEU A 32 14.78 -7.82 -1.78
C LEU A 32 14.24 -9.01 -2.56
N ASP A 33 14.04 -10.11 -1.85
CA ASP A 33 13.30 -11.26 -2.35
C ASP A 33 11.80 -10.99 -2.21
N ILE A 34 11.19 -10.47 -3.28
CA ILE A 34 9.75 -10.16 -3.35
C ILE A 34 8.89 -11.40 -3.02
N GLY A 35 9.39 -12.63 -3.24
CA GLY A 35 8.69 -13.86 -2.89
C GLY A 35 8.47 -14.05 -1.39
N LYS A 36 9.24 -13.35 -0.55
CA LYS A 36 9.07 -13.33 0.91
C LYS A 36 8.06 -12.28 1.40
N PHE A 37 7.47 -11.52 0.49
CA PHE A 37 6.46 -10.54 0.82
C PHE A 37 5.08 -11.06 0.47
N LYS A 38 4.16 -10.99 1.42
CA LYS A 38 2.74 -11.21 1.17
C LYS A 38 2.11 -9.91 0.71
N VAL A 39 1.70 -9.87 -0.57
CA VAL A 39 1.09 -8.70 -1.22
C VAL A 39 -0.10 -9.16 -2.11
N PRO A 40 -1.33 -8.66 -1.91
CA PRO A 40 -1.76 -7.81 -0.80
C PRO A 40 -1.76 -8.58 0.54
N TYR A 41 -1.34 -7.93 1.62
CA TYR A 41 -1.44 -8.49 2.97
C TYR A 41 -2.88 -8.46 3.50
N CYS A 42 -3.52 -7.29 3.40
CA CYS A 42 -4.94 -7.08 3.67
C CYS A 42 -5.74 -7.37 2.39
N ASN A 43 -6.52 -8.45 2.40
CA ASN A 43 -7.30 -8.90 1.23
C ASN A 43 -8.67 -9.42 1.67
N THR A 44 -9.44 -8.55 2.32
CA THR A 44 -10.80 -8.85 2.78
C THR A 44 -11.71 -9.06 1.57
N LYS A 45 -12.47 -10.14 1.59
CA LYS A 45 -13.43 -10.52 0.55
C LYS A 45 -14.77 -10.84 1.18
N PHE A 46 -15.85 -10.61 0.46
CA PHE A 46 -17.17 -11.12 0.80
C PHE A 46 -17.20 -12.65 0.70
N SER A 47 -18.25 -13.28 1.24
CA SER A 47 -18.40 -14.74 1.24
C SER A 47 -18.47 -15.35 -0.17
N ASP A 48 -18.83 -14.56 -1.17
CA ASP A 48 -18.86 -14.94 -2.59
C ASP A 48 -17.50 -14.77 -3.29
N GLY A 49 -16.48 -14.28 -2.58
CA GLY A 49 -15.14 -14.04 -3.11
C GLY A 49 -14.92 -12.65 -3.72
N THR A 50 -15.95 -11.80 -3.78
CA THR A 50 -15.84 -10.43 -4.27
C THR A 50 -14.92 -9.60 -3.35
N PRO A 51 -13.91 -8.87 -3.87
CA PRO A 51 -13.08 -8.00 -3.06
C PRO A 51 -13.91 -6.91 -2.36
N CYS A 52 -13.70 -6.73 -1.05
CA CYS A 52 -14.27 -5.61 -0.31
C CYS A 52 -13.33 -4.41 -0.43
N GLN A 53 -13.44 -3.64 -1.52
CA GLN A 53 -12.50 -2.55 -1.84
C GLN A 53 -12.43 -1.50 -0.72
N ASP A 54 -13.58 -1.00 -0.27
CA ASP A 54 -13.67 -0.03 0.84
C ASP A 54 -13.12 -0.58 2.18
N GLY A 55 -13.08 -1.91 2.33
CA GLY A 55 -12.56 -2.59 3.51
C GLY A 55 -11.06 -2.85 3.46
N ASN A 56 -10.39 -2.54 2.35
CA ASN A 56 -8.97 -2.82 2.15
C ASN A 56 -8.18 -1.51 1.92
N PRO A 57 -6.93 -1.44 2.42
CA PRO A 57 -6.01 -0.38 1.98
C PRO A 57 -5.73 -0.50 0.47
N ILE A 58 -5.49 0.63 -0.21
CA ILE A 58 -5.14 0.65 -1.65
C ILE A 58 -3.86 -0.16 -1.94
N PHE A 59 -3.00 -0.31 -0.94
CA PHE A 59 -1.85 -1.19 -1.00
C PHE A 59 -1.51 -1.72 0.40
N SER A 60 -1.14 -2.99 0.48
CA SER A 60 -0.61 -3.57 1.71
C SER A 60 0.43 -4.65 1.43
N ALA A 61 1.52 -4.65 2.18
CA ALA A 61 2.57 -5.66 2.09
C ALA A 61 3.01 -6.08 3.49
N ARG A 62 3.31 -7.37 3.65
CA ARG A 62 3.97 -7.90 4.85
C ARG A 62 5.23 -8.64 4.44
N ASN A 63 6.36 -8.29 5.05
CA ASN A 63 7.58 -9.05 4.97
C ASN A 63 7.49 -10.25 5.93
N GLU A 64 7.40 -11.46 5.38
CA GLU A 64 7.26 -12.68 6.18
C GLU A 64 8.56 -13.06 6.91
N SER A 65 9.70 -12.43 6.57
CA SER A 65 11.00 -12.71 7.22
C SER A 65 11.18 -11.99 8.55
N ASN A 66 10.71 -10.74 8.65
CA ASN A 66 10.91 -9.89 9.82
C ASN A 66 9.58 -9.38 10.44
N GLY A 67 8.45 -9.72 9.83
CA GLY A 67 7.11 -9.33 10.29
C GLY A 67 6.72 -7.88 10.01
N GLN A 68 7.55 -7.10 9.32
CA GLN A 68 7.27 -5.69 9.00
C GLN A 68 6.12 -5.59 7.99
N ILE A 69 5.24 -4.62 8.20
CA ILE A 69 4.03 -4.38 7.41
C ILE A 69 4.06 -2.94 6.89
N LEU A 70 3.64 -2.76 5.64
CA LEU A 70 3.34 -1.48 5.03
C LEU A 70 1.87 -1.46 4.63
N ARG A 71 1.15 -0.40 4.98
CA ARG A 71 -0.19 -0.11 4.48
C ARG A 71 -0.28 1.29 3.95
N ILE A 72 -0.98 1.44 2.85
CA ILE A 72 -1.31 2.72 2.24
C ILE A 72 -2.83 2.80 2.18
N VAL A 73 -3.39 3.80 2.84
CA VAL A 73 -4.81 4.10 2.85
C VAL A 73 -5.00 5.44 2.14
N LEU A 74 -5.98 5.49 1.24
CA LEU A 74 -6.37 6.74 0.62
C LEU A 74 -7.59 7.31 1.31
N ASP A 75 -7.45 8.56 1.72
CA ASP A 75 -8.50 9.37 2.32
C ASP A 75 -8.45 10.73 1.63
N GLU A 76 -9.54 11.12 0.97
CA GLU A 76 -9.58 12.39 0.22
C GLU A 76 -9.89 13.59 1.13
N ASP A 77 -10.31 13.35 2.38
CA ASP A 77 -10.65 14.41 3.36
C ASP A 77 -9.41 14.94 4.10
N ILE A 78 -8.21 14.40 3.82
CA ILE A 78 -6.97 14.84 4.45
C ILE A 78 -6.15 15.76 3.55
N ASP A 79 -5.50 16.75 4.18
CA ASP A 79 -4.70 17.74 3.46
C ASP A 79 -3.24 17.36 3.31
N THR A 80 -2.70 16.60 4.26
CA THR A 80 -1.28 16.25 4.32
C THR A 80 -1.10 14.75 4.50
N LEU A 81 0.00 14.21 3.99
CA LEU A 81 0.38 12.82 4.21
C LEU A 81 0.64 12.60 5.71
N VAL A 82 -0.08 11.65 6.29
CA VAL A 82 0.12 11.21 7.67
C VAL A 82 0.82 9.87 7.65
N SER A 83 1.96 9.77 8.34
CA SER A 83 2.68 8.52 8.53
C SER A 83 2.78 8.21 10.01
N TYR A 84 2.39 6.99 10.41
CA TYR A 84 2.58 6.54 11.78
C TYR A 84 2.89 5.05 11.82
N HIS A 85 3.55 4.64 12.90
CA HIS A 85 3.69 3.23 13.21
C HIS A 85 2.58 2.80 14.16
N ASP A 86 2.09 1.57 14.02
CA ASP A 86 1.16 1.00 14.99
C ASP A 86 1.76 1.04 16.42
N LYS A 87 0.90 1.33 17.39
CA LYS A 87 1.25 1.57 18.79
C LYS A 87 1.64 0.30 19.54
N GLU A 88 1.22 -0.88 19.08
CA GLU A 88 1.43 -2.11 19.85
C GLU A 88 2.77 -2.77 19.56
N MET A 89 3.12 -2.97 18.28
CA MET A 89 4.33 -3.71 17.91
C MET A 89 5.38 -2.91 17.14
N ASN A 90 5.06 -1.68 16.70
CA ASN A 90 5.94 -0.85 15.86
C ASN A 90 6.43 -1.58 14.58
N CYS A 91 5.73 -2.63 14.17
CA CYS A 91 6.03 -3.46 13.00
C CYS A 91 5.23 -3.02 11.77
N GLU A 92 4.27 -2.13 11.92
CA GLU A 92 3.38 -1.69 10.85
C GLU A 92 3.58 -0.20 10.61
N LEU A 93 4.00 0.17 9.40
CA LEU A 93 3.97 1.54 8.91
C LEU A 93 2.67 1.75 8.14
N VAL A 94 1.86 2.72 8.60
CA VAL A 94 0.64 3.16 7.93
C VAL A 94 0.86 4.54 7.33
N LEU A 95 0.60 4.64 6.02
CA LEU A 95 0.58 5.88 5.26
C LEU A 95 -0.87 6.20 4.92
N VAL A 96 -1.34 7.37 5.33
CA VAL A 96 -2.68 7.88 4.98
C VAL A 96 -2.50 9.17 4.20
N GLY A 97 -2.95 9.19 2.96
CA GLY A 97 -2.80 10.35 2.05
C GLY A 97 -3.95 10.40 1.05
N LYS A 98 -4.22 11.57 0.46
CA LYS A 98 -5.08 11.65 -0.74
C LYS A 98 -4.33 11.25 -2.00
N VAL A 99 -5.04 10.90 -3.07
CA VAL A 99 -4.43 10.51 -4.35
C VAL A 99 -3.56 11.62 -4.96
N ALA A 100 -3.86 12.89 -4.65
CA ALA A 100 -3.01 14.02 -5.06
C ALA A 100 -1.60 14.00 -4.42
N LEU A 101 -1.44 13.32 -3.28
CA LEU A 101 -0.18 13.14 -2.57
C LEU A 101 0.54 11.84 -2.95
N LEU A 102 0.12 11.18 -4.03
CA LEU A 102 0.66 9.89 -4.44
C LEU A 102 2.19 9.91 -4.61
N ASP A 103 2.78 11.00 -5.08
CA ASP A 103 4.24 11.08 -5.21
C ASP A 103 4.97 11.14 -3.86
N GLU A 104 4.33 11.66 -2.81
CA GLU A 104 4.86 11.60 -1.44
C GLU A 104 4.71 10.19 -0.86
N ILE A 105 3.55 9.57 -1.07
CA ILE A 105 3.29 8.17 -0.70
C ILE A 105 4.35 7.24 -1.30
N LYS A 106 4.66 7.40 -2.59
CA LYS A 106 5.70 6.62 -3.27
C LYS A 106 7.07 6.81 -2.64
N LYS A 107 7.43 8.04 -2.25
CA LYS A 107 8.71 8.31 -1.58
C LYS A 107 8.80 7.59 -0.24
N GLU A 108 7.74 7.62 0.57
CA GLU A 108 7.71 6.91 1.85
C GLU A 108 7.71 5.38 1.66
N MET A 109 6.99 4.85 0.67
CA MET A 109 7.08 3.45 0.26
C MET A 109 8.52 3.06 -0.08
N CYS A 110 9.23 3.84 -0.91
CA CYS A 110 10.63 3.58 -1.26
C CYS A 110 11.55 3.62 -0.03
N LYS A 111 11.32 4.53 0.92
CA LYS A 111 12.09 4.57 2.17
C LYS A 111 11.86 3.31 3.01
N TRP A 112 10.61 2.86 3.13
CA TRP A 112 10.28 1.63 3.83
C TRP A 112 10.89 0.40 3.17
N ILE A 113 10.88 0.32 1.83
CA ILE A 113 11.52 -0.76 1.06
C ILE A 113 13.02 -0.83 1.36
N LYS A 114 13.69 0.33 1.40
CA LYS A 114 15.14 0.43 1.69
C LYS A 114 15.51 0.02 3.11
N SER A 115 14.56 0.01 4.03
CA SER A 115 14.78 -0.40 5.42
C SER A 115 14.45 -1.87 5.69
N GLN A 116 14.05 -2.65 4.66
CA GLN A 116 13.68 -4.06 4.80
C GLN A 116 14.87 -5.01 4.88
#